data_AF-A0A1I7XLV6-F1
#
_entry.id   AF-A0A1I7XLV6-F1
#
_cell.length_a   1.000
_cell.length_b   1.000
_cell.length_c   1.000
_cell.angle_alpha   90.00
_cell.angle_beta   90.00
_cell.angle_gamma   90.00
#
_symmetry.space_group_name_H-M   'P 1'
#
loop_
_entity.id
_entity.type
_entity.pdbx_description
1 polymer ?
#
loop_
_entity_poly.entity_id
_entity_poly.type
_entity_poly.pdbx_seq_one_letter_code
_entity_poly.pdbx_strand_id
1 'polypeptide(L)'
;MHITISIAFFVLTIHRGDTCIALGCLGMGCFSPPPCLFGMCMHTPPMPPMCPCQAGFHCTAGGCIMARAKGAKTFNDEAANQERVVIQEPDEQFLTCCKLLDVPTTCQTLCSFEGYNKPAVQSSLFLSSSCPISALQQIHFCAARGKDHTQCCRAAGVPTDCNVFCDQQPNKTSPLSFSHIRCLDNFDTIHDCMLEFALTEYYQMKEAAITNLRL
;
A
#
# COMPACT_ATOMS: atom_id res chain seq x y z
N MET A 1 -48.03 -33.04 16.26
CA MET A 1 -48.18 -31.62 15.90
C MET A 1 -46.85 -30.93 16.12
N HIS A 2 -46.03 -30.85 15.06
CA HIS A 2 -44.77 -30.11 15.07
C HIS A 2 -45.02 -28.77 14.37
N ILE A 3 -44.85 -27.66 15.10
CA ILE A 3 -44.86 -26.31 14.55
C ILE A 3 -43.42 -25.96 14.20
N THR A 4 -43.08 -26.08 12.93
CA THR A 4 -41.79 -25.63 12.38
C THR A 4 -41.89 -24.14 12.03
N ILE A 5 -41.22 -23.29 12.82
CA ILE A 5 -41.10 -21.85 12.53
C ILE A 5 -39.96 -21.67 11.52
N SER A 6 -40.32 -21.41 10.27
CA SER A 6 -39.40 -21.10 9.17
C SER A 6 -39.14 -19.60 9.16
N ILE A 7 -37.96 -19.17 9.62
CA ILE A 7 -37.54 -17.76 9.59
C ILE A 7 -36.90 -17.49 8.23
N ALA A 8 -37.70 -16.99 7.28
CA ALA A 8 -37.21 -16.50 6.00
C ALA A 8 -36.53 -15.14 6.21
N PHE A 9 -35.21 -15.11 6.06
CA PHE A 9 -34.42 -13.87 5.96
C PHE A 9 -34.80 -13.14 4.66
N PHE A 10 -35.72 -12.17 4.74
CA PHE A 10 -35.98 -11.22 3.67
C PHE A 10 -34.81 -10.24 3.59
N VAL A 11 -33.94 -10.44 2.60
CA VAL A 11 -32.97 -9.44 2.17
C VAL A 11 -33.73 -8.33 1.45
N LEU A 12 -33.99 -7.22 2.16
CA LEU A 12 -34.53 -6.00 1.58
C LEU A 12 -33.41 -5.28 0.81
N THR A 13 -33.38 -5.49 -0.52
CA THR A 13 -32.63 -4.65 -1.44
C THR A 13 -33.35 -3.30 -1.58
N ILE A 14 -32.82 -2.25 -0.95
CA ILE A 14 -33.31 -0.88 -1.11
C ILE A 14 -32.83 -0.36 -2.48
N HIS A 15 -33.68 -0.44 -3.49
CA HIS A 15 -33.52 0.33 -4.73
C HIS A 15 -34.09 1.74 -4.50
N ARG A 16 -33.23 2.76 -4.61
CA ARG A 16 -33.60 4.18 -4.59
C ARG A 16 -34.21 4.53 -5.94
N GLY A 17 -35.53 4.33 -6.07
CA GLY A 17 -36.34 4.81 -7.19
C GLY A 17 -37.35 5.82 -6.68
N ASP A 18 -37.17 7.09 -7.02
CA ASP A 18 -38.12 8.16 -6.69
C ASP A 18 -39.36 8.05 -7.60
N THR A 19 -40.50 7.62 -7.04
CA THR A 19 -41.81 7.77 -7.69
C THR A 19 -42.77 8.53 -6.77
N CYS A 20 -43.29 9.66 -7.26
CA CYS A 20 -44.26 10.49 -6.55
C CYS A 20 -45.69 10.20 -7.03
N ILE A 21 -46.61 9.92 -6.09
CA ILE A 21 -48.05 9.77 -6.34
C ILE A 21 -48.72 11.12 -6.07
N ALA A 22 -49.47 11.64 -7.05
CA ALA A 22 -50.21 12.88 -6.92
C ALA A 22 -51.57 12.64 -6.23
N LEU A 23 -51.76 13.23 -5.05
CA LEU A 23 -53.08 13.43 -4.43
C LEU A 23 -53.32 14.94 -4.35
N GLY A 24 -54.42 15.36 -4.99
CA GLY A 24 -54.70 16.74 -5.37
C GLY A 24 -55.11 17.71 -4.25
N CYS A 25 -55.00 18.99 -4.60
CA CYS A 25 -55.26 20.19 -3.81
C CYS A 25 -56.74 20.51 -3.56
N LEU A 26 -56.99 21.18 -2.43
CA LEU A 26 -58.05 22.19 -2.29
C LEU A 26 -57.41 23.50 -1.82
N GLY A 27 -57.49 24.58 -2.62
CA GLY A 27 -57.32 25.94 -2.13
C GLY A 27 -56.44 26.91 -2.95
N MET A 28 -56.98 27.38 -4.07
CA MET A 28 -56.85 28.74 -4.66
C MET A 28 -55.47 29.44 -4.70
N GLY A 29 -54.79 29.29 -5.83
CA GLY A 29 -53.75 30.20 -6.33
C GLY A 29 -53.53 29.94 -7.82
N CYS A 30 -53.81 30.94 -8.66
CA CYS A 30 -53.72 30.85 -10.11
C CYS A 30 -52.29 30.56 -10.60
N PHE A 31 -51.94 29.30 -10.77
CA PHE A 31 -50.95 28.85 -11.75
C PHE A 31 -51.48 27.54 -12.35
N SER A 32 -51.79 27.56 -13.64
CA SER A 32 -52.09 26.34 -14.40
C SER A 32 -51.01 25.29 -14.14
N PRO A 33 -51.35 24.04 -13.82
CA PRO A 33 -50.34 23.00 -13.72
C PRO A 33 -49.71 22.75 -15.11
N PRO A 34 -48.38 22.55 -15.19
CA PRO A 34 -47.71 22.28 -16.46
C PRO A 34 -48.16 20.92 -17.02
N PRO A 35 -48.23 20.74 -18.36
CA PRO A 35 -48.57 19.45 -18.94
C PRO A 35 -47.44 18.43 -18.66
N CYS A 36 -47.80 17.33 -18.01
CA CYS A 36 -46.92 16.17 -17.84
C CYS A 36 -46.94 15.33 -19.13
N LEU A 37 -45.84 15.28 -19.87
CA LEU A 37 -45.63 14.30 -20.94
C LEU A 37 -44.56 13.30 -20.47
N PHE A 38 -44.91 12.01 -20.35
CA PHE A 38 -44.01 10.93 -19.88
C PHE A 38 -43.33 11.18 -18.52
N GLY A 39 -44.06 11.71 -17.53
CA GLY A 39 -43.64 11.59 -16.12
C GLY A 39 -42.38 12.35 -15.70
N MET A 40 -41.91 13.34 -16.45
CA MET A 40 -40.78 14.21 -16.04
C MET A 40 -41.18 15.69 -16.05
N CYS A 41 -40.85 16.41 -14.98
CA CYS A 41 -41.03 17.86 -14.88
C CYS A 41 -40.00 18.59 -15.75
N MET A 42 -40.42 19.13 -16.90
CA MET A 42 -39.61 20.08 -17.66
C MET A 42 -39.64 21.43 -16.94
N HIS A 43 -38.57 21.77 -16.23
CA HIS A 43 -38.35 23.14 -15.78
C HIS A 43 -38.04 24.00 -17.01
N THR A 44 -38.91 24.96 -17.32
CA THR A 44 -38.55 26.03 -18.24
C THR A 44 -37.43 26.86 -17.59
N PRO A 45 -36.29 27.09 -18.27
CA PRO A 45 -35.27 27.96 -17.72
C PRO A 45 -35.82 29.40 -17.66
N PRO A 46 -35.68 30.10 -16.53
CA PRO A 46 -36.05 31.51 -16.46
C PRO A 46 -35.19 32.29 -17.45
N MET A 47 -35.83 33.17 -18.23
CA MET A 47 -35.13 34.12 -19.10
C MET A 47 -34.09 34.88 -18.27
N PRO A 48 -32.82 34.99 -18.70
CA PRO A 48 -31.79 35.61 -17.88
C PRO A 48 -32.08 37.11 -17.71
N PRO A 49 -31.98 37.67 -16.49
CA PRO A 49 -31.96 39.12 -16.32
C PRO A 49 -30.72 39.67 -17.03
N MET A 50 -30.88 40.75 -17.80
CA MET A 50 -29.76 41.45 -18.40
C MET A 50 -28.93 42.08 -17.29
N CYS A 51 -27.86 41.41 -16.87
CA CYS A 51 -26.91 41.90 -15.87
C CYS A 51 -25.58 42.19 -16.56
N PRO A 52 -25.26 43.47 -16.84
CA PRO A 52 -24.01 43.83 -17.50
C PRO A 52 -22.86 43.75 -16.48
N CYS A 53 -22.32 42.55 -16.24
CA CYS A 53 -21.08 42.40 -15.48
C CYS A 53 -19.87 42.71 -16.37
N GLN A 54 -18.88 43.41 -15.83
CA GLN A 54 -17.61 43.68 -16.52
C GLN A 54 -16.84 42.38 -16.78
N ALA A 55 -16.02 42.34 -17.83
CA ALA A 55 -15.27 41.15 -18.23
C ALA A 55 -14.49 40.55 -17.05
N GLY A 56 -14.70 39.25 -16.76
CA GLY A 56 -14.11 38.54 -15.63
C GLY A 56 -15.05 38.31 -14.43
N PHE A 57 -16.31 38.74 -14.52
CA PHE A 57 -17.32 38.54 -13.48
C PHE A 57 -18.50 37.71 -14.01
N HIS A 58 -19.10 36.87 -13.17
CA HIS A 58 -20.33 36.14 -13.49
C HIS A 58 -21.45 36.49 -12.51
N CYS A 59 -22.70 36.38 -12.98
CA CYS A 59 -23.86 36.65 -12.14
C CYS A 59 -24.26 35.42 -11.33
N THR A 60 -24.29 35.57 -10.01
CA THR A 60 -24.91 34.59 -9.11
C THR A 60 -25.81 35.33 -8.13
N ALA A 61 -27.01 34.80 -7.89
CA ALA A 61 -28.00 35.35 -6.94
C ALA A 61 -28.24 36.87 -7.05
N GLY A 62 -28.29 37.42 -8.27
CA GLY A 62 -28.60 38.84 -8.52
C GLY A 62 -27.43 39.82 -8.32
N GLY A 63 -26.20 39.34 -8.13
CA GLY A 63 -24.98 40.16 -8.06
C GLY A 63 -23.87 39.67 -8.98
N CYS A 64 -22.91 40.55 -9.30
CA CYS A 64 -21.70 40.20 -10.07
C CYS A 64 -20.59 39.76 -9.12
N ILE A 65 -20.08 38.54 -9.27
CA ILE A 65 -18.90 38.06 -8.54
C ILE A 65 -17.75 37.77 -9.49
N MET A 66 -16.51 38.00 -9.05
CA MET A 66 -15.34 37.72 -9.88
C MET A 66 -15.27 36.20 -10.13
N ALA A 67 -15.16 35.80 -11.39
CA ALA A 67 -14.82 34.43 -11.73
C ALA A 67 -13.37 34.20 -11.29
N ARG A 68 -13.17 33.62 -10.10
CA ARG A 68 -11.86 33.07 -9.74
C ARG A 68 -11.54 31.97 -10.75
N ALA A 69 -10.58 32.22 -11.63
CA ALA A 69 -9.96 31.15 -12.38
C ALA A 69 -9.52 30.11 -11.34
N LYS A 70 -9.86 28.83 -11.54
CA LYS A 70 -9.21 27.75 -10.80
C LYS A 70 -7.73 27.95 -11.05
N GLY A 71 -7.02 28.45 -10.04
CA GLY A 71 -5.59 28.66 -10.12
C GLY A 71 -4.98 27.39 -10.68
N ALA A 72 -4.13 27.52 -11.68
CA ALA A 72 -3.28 26.42 -12.08
C ALA A 72 -2.60 25.98 -10.79
N LYS A 73 -3.00 24.81 -10.29
CA LYS A 73 -2.13 24.06 -9.40
C LYS A 73 -0.86 23.96 -10.22
N THR A 74 0.21 24.63 -9.77
CA THR A 74 1.55 24.26 -10.18
C THR A 74 1.57 22.76 -10.13
N PHE A 75 1.67 22.17 -11.31
CA PHE A 75 1.87 20.75 -11.52
C PHE A 75 2.94 20.34 -10.51
N ASN A 76 2.59 19.42 -9.62
CA ASN A 76 3.62 18.65 -8.95
C ASN A 76 4.41 18.01 -10.10
N ASP A 77 5.73 18.18 -10.13
CA ASP A 77 6.64 17.65 -11.15
C ASP A 77 6.72 16.11 -11.09
N GLU A 78 5.58 15.42 -11.12
CA GLU A 78 5.45 13.98 -11.25
C GLU A 78 5.14 13.60 -12.70
N ALA A 79 5.69 14.38 -13.64
CA ALA A 79 5.66 14.11 -15.08
C ALA A 79 6.90 14.65 -15.80
N ALA A 80 7.97 14.97 -15.07
CA ALA A 80 9.31 14.92 -15.62
C ALA A 80 9.83 13.51 -15.32
N ASN A 81 9.94 12.71 -16.36
CA ASN A 81 10.71 11.47 -16.37
C ASN A 81 12.19 11.81 -16.14
N GLN A 82 12.51 12.25 -14.91
CA GLN A 82 13.84 12.11 -14.37
C GLN A 82 13.82 10.70 -13.81
N GLU A 83 14.50 9.79 -14.49
CA GLU A 83 14.89 8.49 -13.95
C GLU A 83 15.84 8.75 -12.77
N ARG A 84 15.29 9.24 -11.66
CA ARG A 84 16.01 9.45 -10.42
C ARG A 84 16.14 8.06 -9.82
N VAL A 85 17.31 7.47 -9.96
CA VAL A 85 17.68 6.25 -9.23
C VAL A 85 17.47 6.54 -7.74
N VAL A 86 16.36 6.04 -7.18
CA VAL A 86 16.08 6.14 -5.75
C VAL A 86 16.92 5.05 -5.08
N ILE A 87 18.10 5.45 -4.60
CA ILE A 87 18.95 4.58 -3.80
C ILE A 87 18.27 4.44 -2.44
N GLN A 88 17.68 3.28 -2.20
CA GLN A 88 17.06 2.93 -0.93
C GLN A 88 18.13 2.47 0.07
N GLU A 89 17.99 2.87 1.33
CA GLU A 89 18.82 2.35 2.41
C GLU A 89 18.63 0.83 2.57
N PRO A 90 19.61 0.09 3.12
CA PRO A 90 19.51 -1.37 3.28
C PRO A 90 18.23 -1.84 4.00
N ASP A 91 17.83 -1.17 5.08
CA ASP A 91 16.61 -1.50 5.82
C ASP A 91 15.33 -1.19 5.03
N GLU A 92 15.33 -0.15 4.20
CA GLU A 92 14.19 0.16 3.33
C GLU A 92 14.00 -0.92 2.25
N GLN A 93 15.11 -1.41 1.69
CA GLN A 93 15.08 -2.52 0.73
C GLN A 93 14.62 -3.82 1.39
N PHE A 94 15.11 -4.11 2.60
CA PHE A 94 14.69 -5.27 3.37
C PHE A 94 13.19 -5.21 3.68
N LEU A 95 12.70 -4.11 4.26
CA LEU A 95 11.28 -3.92 4.54
C LEU A 95 10.42 -4.00 3.28
N THR A 96 10.90 -3.45 2.16
CA THR A 96 10.20 -3.54 0.87
C THR A 96 10.09 -5.00 0.41
N CYS A 97 11.16 -5.79 0.50
CA CYS A 97 11.12 -7.22 0.21
C CYS A 97 10.10 -7.96 1.09
N CYS A 98 10.09 -7.70 2.39
CA CYS A 98 9.11 -8.30 3.29
C CYS A 98 7.66 -8.00 2.89
N LYS A 99 7.38 -6.76 2.50
CA LYS A 99 6.04 -6.35 2.03
C LYS A 99 5.67 -7.08 0.73
N LEU A 100 6.62 -7.25 -0.19
CA LEU A 100 6.40 -7.95 -1.46
C LEU A 100 6.15 -9.45 -1.29
N LEU A 101 6.69 -10.06 -0.23
CA LEU A 101 6.43 -11.46 0.12
C LEU A 101 5.23 -11.64 1.05
N ASP A 102 4.43 -10.60 1.26
CA ASP A 102 3.25 -10.59 2.14
C ASP A 102 3.56 -11.05 3.57
N VAL A 103 4.74 -10.69 4.09
CA VAL A 103 5.11 -10.96 5.49
C VAL A 103 4.11 -10.24 6.41
N PRO A 104 3.47 -10.95 7.36
CA PRO A 104 2.48 -10.37 8.26
C PRO A 104 3.01 -9.13 9.01
N THR A 105 2.14 -8.15 9.24
CA THR A 105 2.51 -6.90 9.93
C THR A 105 3.07 -7.13 11.34
N THR A 106 2.64 -8.19 12.02
CA THR A 106 3.18 -8.62 13.31
C THR A 106 4.66 -9.03 13.26
N CYS A 107 5.15 -9.43 12.08
CA CYS A 107 6.52 -9.82 11.83
C CYS A 107 7.37 -8.71 11.21
N GLN A 108 6.78 -7.60 10.76
CA GLN A 108 7.51 -6.55 10.04
C GLN A 108 8.55 -5.82 10.91
N THR A 109 8.44 -5.93 12.24
CA THR A 109 9.47 -5.47 13.18
C THR A 109 10.78 -6.23 13.04
N LEU A 110 10.77 -7.43 12.44
CA LEU A 110 11.94 -8.22 12.10
C LEU A 110 12.53 -7.87 10.73
N CYS A 111 11.90 -6.97 9.96
CA CYS A 111 12.34 -6.63 8.60
C CYS A 111 13.32 -5.45 8.58
N SER A 112 14.30 -5.49 9.48
CA SER A 112 15.46 -4.60 9.53
C SER A 112 16.66 -5.38 10.04
N PHE A 113 17.88 -4.95 9.71
CA PHE A 113 19.09 -5.61 10.18
C PHE A 113 19.27 -5.51 11.71
N GLU A 114 18.68 -4.51 12.36
CA GLU A 114 18.66 -4.44 13.83
C GLU A 114 17.60 -5.38 14.45
N GLY A 115 16.40 -5.43 13.84
CA GLY A 115 15.28 -6.23 14.34
C GLY A 115 15.46 -7.73 14.09
N TYR A 116 16.15 -8.09 13.01
CA TYR A 116 16.42 -9.47 12.63
C TYR A 116 17.63 -10.07 13.37
N ASN A 117 17.49 -10.25 14.69
CA ASN A 117 18.56 -10.75 15.54
C ASN A 117 18.25 -12.16 16.11
N LYS A 118 19.29 -12.82 16.64
CA LYS A 118 19.21 -14.15 17.25
C LYS A 118 18.03 -14.33 18.22
N PRO A 119 17.81 -13.47 19.25
CA PRO A 119 16.72 -13.69 20.20
C PRO A 119 15.33 -13.53 19.56
N ALA A 120 15.17 -12.66 18.57
CA ALA A 120 13.89 -12.47 17.90
C ALA A 120 13.52 -13.67 17.01
N VAL A 121 14.51 -14.24 16.31
CA VAL A 121 14.36 -15.51 15.57
C VAL A 121 14.11 -16.67 16.53
N GLN A 122 14.85 -16.74 17.63
CA GLN A 122 14.69 -17.76 18.65
C GLN A 122 13.28 -17.77 19.24
N SER A 123 12.76 -16.60 19.63
CA SER A 123 11.39 -16.44 20.15
C SER A 123 10.34 -16.96 19.16
N SER A 124 10.55 -16.72 17.86
CA SER A 124 9.64 -17.15 16.81
C SER A 124 9.73 -18.66 16.53
N LEU A 125 10.92 -19.25 16.62
CA LEU A 125 11.12 -20.71 16.53
C LEU A 125 10.49 -21.48 17.70
N PHE A 126 10.48 -20.90 18.90
CA PHE A 126 9.86 -21.48 20.09
C PHE A 126 8.38 -21.10 20.25
N LEU A 127 7.74 -20.57 19.21
CA LEU A 127 6.33 -20.16 19.19
C LEU A 127 5.97 -19.18 20.34
N SER A 128 6.95 -18.41 20.78
CA SER A 128 6.80 -17.38 21.83
C SER A 128 6.45 -16.01 21.25
N SER A 129 6.47 -15.86 19.93
CA SER A 129 6.10 -14.64 19.21
C SER A 129 4.84 -14.85 18.37
N SER A 130 4.17 -13.74 18.01
CA SER A 130 3.03 -13.74 17.07
C SER A 130 3.45 -13.91 15.60
N CYS A 131 4.73 -14.21 15.34
CA CYS A 131 5.26 -14.37 14.00
C CYS A 131 5.41 -15.87 13.65
N PRO A 132 4.67 -16.40 12.66
CA PRO A 132 4.78 -17.80 12.29
C PRO A 132 6.14 -18.12 11.66
N ILE A 133 6.63 -19.35 11.86
CA ILE A 133 7.94 -19.81 11.34
C ILE A 133 8.01 -19.71 9.81
N SER A 134 6.90 -19.87 9.09
CA SER A 134 6.86 -19.69 7.63
C SER A 134 7.26 -18.28 7.18
N ALA A 135 6.90 -17.25 7.96
CA ALA A 135 7.29 -15.87 7.68
C ALA A 135 8.79 -15.65 7.93
N LEU A 136 9.41 -16.35 8.89
CA LEU A 136 10.85 -16.25 9.13
C LEU A 136 11.66 -16.65 7.91
N GLN A 137 11.22 -17.65 7.13
CA GLN A 137 11.92 -18.06 5.92
C GLN A 137 11.94 -16.93 4.88
N GLN A 138 10.81 -16.23 4.72
CA GLN A 138 10.72 -15.08 3.82
C GLN A 138 11.57 -13.91 4.30
N ILE A 139 11.55 -13.64 5.61
CA ILE A 139 12.38 -12.59 6.23
C ILE A 139 13.87 -12.90 6.02
N HIS A 140 14.28 -14.15 6.23
CA HIS A 140 15.67 -14.56 6.03
C HIS A 140 16.12 -14.43 4.57
N PHE A 141 15.27 -14.84 3.63
CA PHE A 141 15.51 -14.63 2.20
C PHE A 141 15.68 -13.14 1.86
N CYS A 142 14.84 -12.28 2.44
CA CYS A 142 14.91 -10.84 2.25
C CYS A 142 16.17 -10.20 2.86
N ALA A 143 16.57 -10.61 4.06
CA ALA A 143 17.83 -10.19 4.69
C ALA A 143 19.04 -10.55 3.79
N ALA A 144 19.02 -11.75 3.23
CA ALA A 144 20.06 -12.24 2.33
C ALA A 144 20.03 -11.61 0.93
N ARG A 145 18.97 -10.84 0.61
CA ARG A 145 18.72 -10.19 -0.68
C ARG A 145 18.75 -11.17 -1.88
N GLY A 146 18.40 -12.43 -1.64
CA GLY A 146 18.40 -13.47 -2.67
C GLY A 146 19.78 -13.87 -3.18
N LYS A 147 20.85 -13.66 -2.39
CA LYS A 147 22.25 -13.88 -2.78
C LYS A 147 22.89 -15.06 -2.06
N ASP A 148 24.03 -15.48 -2.58
CA ASP A 148 24.89 -16.49 -1.97
C ASP A 148 26.02 -15.84 -1.17
N HIS A 149 25.96 -16.00 0.16
CA HIS A 149 26.95 -15.51 1.11
C HIS A 149 27.93 -16.60 1.57
N THR A 150 27.92 -17.78 0.94
CA THR A 150 28.71 -18.95 1.37
C THR A 150 30.21 -18.64 1.47
N GLN A 151 30.74 -17.78 0.60
CA GLN A 151 32.15 -17.37 0.67
C GLN A 151 32.46 -16.63 1.97
N CYS A 152 31.65 -15.64 2.34
CA CYS A 152 31.80 -14.89 3.58
C CYS A 152 31.61 -15.81 4.79
N CYS A 153 30.54 -16.62 4.79
CA CYS A 153 30.26 -17.57 5.87
C CYS A 153 31.42 -18.54 6.14
N ARG A 154 32.01 -19.12 5.10
CA ARG A 154 33.16 -20.03 5.25
C ARG A 154 34.39 -19.30 5.80
N ALA A 155 34.65 -18.08 5.33
CA ALA A 155 35.76 -17.27 5.82
C ALA A 155 35.56 -16.87 7.29
N ALA A 156 34.32 -16.65 7.71
CA ALA A 156 33.93 -16.30 9.07
C ALA A 156 33.79 -17.52 10.02
N GLY A 157 34.02 -18.75 9.52
CA GLY A 157 34.02 -19.96 10.35
C GLY A 157 32.65 -20.59 10.58
N VAL A 158 31.64 -20.27 9.77
CA VAL A 158 30.33 -20.94 9.81
C VAL A 158 30.48 -22.42 9.42
N PRO A 159 29.95 -23.37 10.22
CA PRO A 159 30.00 -24.80 9.88
C PRO A 159 29.37 -25.12 8.53
N THR A 160 29.91 -26.12 7.83
CA THR A 160 29.45 -26.49 6.48
C THR A 160 27.98 -26.85 6.42
N ASP A 161 27.46 -27.49 7.47
CA ASP A 161 26.07 -27.91 7.57
C ASP A 161 25.11 -26.71 7.71
N CYS A 162 25.63 -25.54 8.10
CA CYS A 162 24.88 -24.30 8.24
C CYS A 162 24.96 -23.40 6.99
N ASN A 163 25.78 -23.75 5.99
CA ASN A 163 25.86 -22.98 4.73
C ASN A 163 24.53 -22.94 3.96
N VAL A 164 23.61 -23.85 4.28
CA VAL A 164 22.23 -23.85 3.76
C VAL A 164 21.45 -22.57 4.09
N PHE A 165 21.90 -21.79 5.08
CA PHE A 165 21.38 -20.46 5.44
C PHE A 165 22.20 -19.29 4.86
N CYS A 166 23.39 -19.56 4.33
CA CYS A 166 24.21 -18.56 3.67
C CYS A 166 23.83 -18.40 2.20
N ASP A 167 23.46 -19.50 1.54
CA ASP A 167 22.96 -19.49 0.16
C ASP A 167 21.44 -19.35 0.15
N GLN A 168 20.95 -18.13 -0.10
CA GLN A 168 19.51 -17.83 -0.16
C GLN A 168 19.08 -17.43 -1.58
N GLN A 169 19.70 -18.01 -2.61
CA GLN A 169 19.24 -17.80 -3.98
C GLN A 169 17.81 -18.32 -4.18
N PRO A 170 16.98 -17.72 -5.07
CA PRO A 170 15.56 -18.09 -5.23
C PRO A 170 15.29 -19.58 -5.58
N ASN A 171 16.28 -20.29 -6.11
CA ASN A 171 16.22 -21.71 -6.44
C ASN A 171 16.67 -22.64 -5.29
N LYS A 172 17.04 -22.08 -4.14
CA LYS A 172 17.53 -22.76 -2.95
C LYS A 172 16.60 -22.44 -1.78
N THR A 173 15.57 -23.26 -1.60
CA THR A 173 14.65 -23.11 -0.48
C THR A 173 15.10 -23.97 0.70
N SER A 174 15.48 -23.30 1.78
CA SER A 174 15.90 -23.91 3.03
C SER A 174 14.84 -23.62 4.10
N PRO A 175 14.00 -24.58 4.51
CA PRO A 175 13.03 -24.32 5.56
C PRO A 175 13.78 -24.07 6.88
N LEU A 176 13.56 -22.89 7.47
CA LEU A 176 13.95 -22.63 8.85
C LEU A 176 13.11 -23.55 9.74
N SER A 177 13.75 -24.54 10.33
CA SER A 177 13.10 -25.54 11.17
C SER A 177 13.96 -25.86 12.38
N PHE A 178 13.35 -26.51 13.37
CA PHE A 178 14.01 -26.88 14.62
C PHE A 178 15.24 -27.80 14.41
N SER A 179 15.32 -28.54 13.29
CA SER A 179 16.48 -29.39 12.99
C SER A 179 17.78 -28.58 12.86
N HIS A 180 17.67 -27.30 12.54
CA HIS A 180 18.78 -26.40 12.31
C HIS A 180 19.09 -25.49 13.49
N ILE A 181 18.55 -25.79 14.68
CA ILE A 181 18.78 -24.97 15.87
C ILE A 181 20.26 -24.81 16.22
N ARG A 182 21.10 -25.78 15.85
CA ARG A 182 22.56 -25.74 16.00
C ARG A 182 23.20 -24.58 15.20
N CYS A 183 22.59 -24.18 14.10
CA CYS A 183 23.05 -23.06 13.27
C CYS A 183 22.67 -21.70 13.84
N LEU A 184 21.74 -21.64 14.80
CA LEU A 184 21.35 -20.39 15.45
C LEU A 184 22.51 -19.80 16.28
N ASP A 185 23.50 -20.61 16.67
CA ASP A 185 24.71 -20.12 17.32
C ASP A 185 25.65 -19.36 16.38
N ASN A 186 25.55 -19.61 15.08
CA ASN A 186 26.26 -18.88 14.04
C ASN A 186 25.39 -17.79 13.39
N PHE A 187 24.18 -17.54 13.93
CA PHE A 187 23.23 -16.61 13.32
C PHE A 187 23.83 -15.22 13.14
N ASP A 188 24.46 -14.67 14.17
CA ASP A 188 25.03 -13.32 14.13
C ASP A 188 26.13 -13.23 13.05
N THR A 189 26.98 -14.25 12.94
CA THR A 189 28.01 -14.32 11.90
C THR A 189 27.44 -14.40 10.48
N ILE A 190 26.37 -15.19 10.28
CA ILE A 190 25.68 -15.30 9.00
C ILE A 190 25.00 -13.96 8.66
N HIS A 191 24.36 -13.35 9.65
CA HIS A 191 23.68 -12.07 9.54
C HIS A 191 24.65 -10.93 9.20
N ASP A 192 25.83 -10.90 9.81
CA ASP A 192 26.88 -9.92 9.53
C ASP A 192 27.33 -9.97 8.06
N CYS A 193 27.49 -11.18 7.49
CA CYS A 193 27.78 -11.33 6.07
C CYS A 193 26.69 -10.74 5.17
N MET A 194 25.42 -10.94 5.53
CA MET A 194 24.28 -10.37 4.79
C MET A 194 24.27 -8.83 4.88
N LEU A 195 24.54 -8.29 6.07
CA LEU A 195 24.61 -6.85 6.33
C LEU A 195 25.79 -6.21 5.58
N GLU A 196 26.98 -6.81 5.63
CA GLU A 196 28.16 -6.32 4.93
C GLU A 196 27.91 -6.23 3.42
N PHE A 197 27.29 -7.26 2.85
CA PHE A 197 26.89 -7.25 1.44
C PHE A 197 25.89 -6.12 1.14
N ALA A 198 24.87 -5.95 1.97
CA ALA A 198 23.85 -4.93 1.77
C ALA A 198 24.41 -3.51 1.85
N LEU A 199 25.30 -3.24 2.82
CA LEU A 199 26.01 -1.97 2.94
C LEU A 199 26.93 -1.72 1.75
N THR A 200 27.69 -2.74 1.34
CA THR A 200 28.63 -2.63 0.22
C THR A 200 27.90 -2.25 -1.06
N GLU A 201 26.81 -2.94 -1.42
CA GLU A 201 26.02 -2.59 -2.60
C GLU A 201 25.42 -1.18 -2.48
N TYR A 202 24.89 -0.80 -1.30
CA TYR A 202 24.34 0.53 -1.08
C TYR A 202 25.37 1.64 -1.33
N TYR A 203 26.58 1.53 -0.76
CA TYR A 203 27.61 2.55 -0.95
C TYR A 203 28.14 2.61 -2.38
N GLN A 204 28.29 1.45 -3.04
CA GLN A 204 28.68 1.40 -4.45
C GLN A 204 27.67 2.10 -5.36
N MET A 205 26.36 1.83 -5.15
CA MET A 205 25.30 2.50 -5.90
C MET A 205 25.29 4.01 -5.65
N LYS A 206 25.50 4.42 -4.39
CA LYS A 206 25.58 5.82 -4.00
C LYS A 206 26.75 6.55 -4.65
N GLU A 207 27.93 5.94 -4.68
CA GLU A 207 29.11 6.50 -5.34
C GLU A 207 28.91 6.62 -6.85
N ALA A 208 28.33 5.61 -7.49
CA ALA A 208 28.02 5.63 -8.92
C ALA A 208 27.02 6.76 -9.26
N ALA A 209 25.97 6.94 -8.45
CA ALA A 209 25.01 8.02 -8.66
C ALA A 209 25.63 9.41 -8.47
N ILE A 210 26.48 9.59 -7.45
CA ILE A 210 27.21 10.85 -7.25
C ILE A 210 28.14 11.14 -8.44
N THR A 211 28.81 10.11 -8.97
CA THR A 211 29.72 10.25 -10.11
C THR A 211 28.97 10.63 -11.38
N ASN A 212 27.84 9.99 -11.66
CA ASN A 212 26.98 10.30 -12.82
C ASN A 212 26.33 11.69 -12.73
N LEU A 213 26.13 12.25 -11.54
CA LEU A 213 25.65 13.63 -11.34
C LEU A 213 26.74 14.69 -11.53
N ARG A 214 28.02 14.30 -11.58
CA ARG A 214 29.17 15.21 -11.76
C ARG A 214 29.66 15.28 -13.21
N LEU A 215 29.14 14.43 -14.10
CA LEU A 215 29.37 14.44 -15.55
C LEU A 215 28.27 15.24 -16.26
#